data_AF-A0A2M7CRM9-F1
#
_entry.id   AF-A0A2M7CRM9-F1
#
_cell.length_a   1.000
_cell.length_b   1.000
_cell.length_c   1.000
_cell.angle_alpha   90.00
_cell.angle_beta   90.00
_cell.angle_gamma   90.00
#
_symmetry.space_group_name_H-M   'P 1'
#
loop_
_entity.id
_entity.type
_entity.pdbx_description
1 polymer ?
#
loop_
_entity_poly.entity_id
_entity_poly.type
_entity_poly.pdbx_seq_one_letter_code
_entity_poly.pdbx_strand_id
1 'polypeptide(L)'
;MAEITAEFEPIASATNLVKHHAFDSGNDRGAYFNFTFGTPNAKVLWQVIQSRLYHSGNFSTHMRHASMAMCSSEDGWDDYLLLDHFDPTVALDDARPAKLPRDRS
;
A
#
# COMPACT_ATOMS: atom_id res chain seq x y z
N MET A 1 -10.07 -2.71 -13.82
CA MET A 1 -8.63 -2.39 -13.93
C MET A 1 -8.41 -0.90 -14.13
N ALA A 2 -8.84 -0.31 -15.25
CA ALA A 2 -8.59 1.11 -15.57
C ALA A 2 -9.03 2.11 -14.48
N GLU A 3 -10.15 1.86 -13.79
CA GLU A 3 -10.64 2.74 -12.72
C GLU A 3 -9.78 2.70 -11.45
N ILE A 4 -9.24 1.54 -11.09
CA ILE A 4 -8.33 1.40 -9.93
C ILE A 4 -6.99 2.10 -10.25
N THR A 5 -6.49 1.96 -11.49
CA THR A 5 -5.33 2.71 -11.96
C THR A 5 -5.56 4.21 -11.88
N ALA A 6 -6.74 4.69 -12.29
CA ALA A 6 -7.09 6.10 -12.25
C ALA A 6 -7.20 6.65 -10.83
N GLU A 7 -7.62 5.85 -9.84
CA GLU A 7 -7.63 6.26 -8.43
C GLU A 7 -6.26 6.19 -7.77
N PHE A 8 -5.38 5.32 -8.26
CA PHE A 8 -4.00 5.23 -7.79
C PHE A 8 -3.18 6.48 -8.14
N GLU A 9 -3.33 7.01 -9.35
CA GLU A 9 -2.55 8.18 -9.84
C GLU A 9 -2.61 9.41 -8.92
N PRO A 10 -3.78 9.87 -8.44
CA PRO A 10 -3.88 10.98 -7.48
C PRO A 10 -3.18 10.71 -6.15
N ILE A 11 -3.19 9.46 -5.67
CA ILE A 11 -2.51 9.06 -4.43
C ILE A 11 -1.00 9.11 -4.66
N ALA A 12 -0.54 8.49 -5.74
CA ALA A 12 0.86 8.44 -6.16
C ALA A 12 1.47 9.82 -6.42
N SER A 13 0.65 10.77 -6.89
CA SER A 13 1.05 12.15 -7.20
C SER A 13 1.10 13.07 -5.98
N ALA A 14 0.73 12.59 -4.78
CA ALA A 14 0.78 13.39 -3.55
C ALA A 14 2.23 13.55 -3.06
N THR A 15 2.99 14.46 -3.67
CA THR A 15 4.44 14.67 -3.43
C THR A 15 4.82 15.02 -1.99
N ASN A 16 3.87 15.51 -1.19
CA ASN A 16 4.07 15.77 0.25
C ASN A 16 4.02 14.49 1.11
N LEU A 17 3.55 13.38 0.55
CA LEU A 17 3.29 12.13 1.26
C LEU A 17 3.89 10.90 0.58
N VAL A 18 4.14 10.94 -0.72
CA VAL A 18 4.71 9.85 -1.52
C VAL A 18 6.06 10.27 -2.10
N LYS A 19 7.10 9.49 -1.78
CA LYS A 19 8.47 9.64 -2.30
C LYS A 19 8.68 8.85 -3.58
N HIS A 20 8.21 7.61 -3.58
CA HIS A 20 8.23 6.70 -4.72
C HIS A 20 6.97 5.84 -4.71
N HIS A 21 6.61 5.26 -5.85
CA HIS A 21 5.43 4.40 -5.93
C HIS A 21 5.60 3.38 -7.06
N ALA A 22 4.93 2.24 -6.91
CA ALA A 22 4.77 1.25 -7.96
C ALA A 22 3.38 0.64 -7.83
N PHE A 23 2.79 0.30 -8.97
CA PHE A 23 1.54 -0.42 -9.04
C PHE A 23 1.69 -1.53 -10.08
N ASP A 24 1.51 -2.76 -9.64
CA ASP A 24 1.45 -3.93 -10.50
C ASP A 24 0.08 -4.58 -10.39
N SER A 25 -0.46 -5.03 -11.51
CA SER A 25 -1.79 -5.63 -11.54
C SER A 25 -1.93 -6.57 -12.72
N GLY A 26 -2.74 -7.59 -12.55
CA GLY A 26 -2.90 -8.60 -13.58
C GLY A 26 -3.95 -9.63 -13.23
N ASN A 27 -3.89 -10.74 -13.96
CA ASN A 27 -4.76 -11.88 -13.77
C ASN A 27 -3.91 -13.15 -13.87
N ASP A 28 -3.31 -13.56 -12.76
CA ASP A 28 -2.60 -14.82 -12.62
C ASP A 28 -3.27 -15.63 -11.52
N ARG A 29 -4.01 -16.68 -11.90
CA ARG A 29 -4.84 -17.51 -11.01
C ARG A 29 -5.92 -16.72 -10.23
N GLY A 30 -6.24 -15.52 -10.71
CA GLY A 30 -7.14 -14.56 -10.07
C GLY A 30 -6.66 -13.15 -10.37
N ALA A 31 -7.57 -12.17 -10.29
CA ALA A 31 -7.17 -10.78 -10.34
C ALA A 31 -6.25 -10.47 -9.16
N TYR A 32 -5.22 -9.65 -9.38
CA TYR A 32 -4.36 -9.15 -8.32
C TYR A 32 -4.05 -7.67 -8.49
N PHE A 33 -3.80 -7.00 -7.36
CA PHE A 33 -3.46 -5.58 -7.26
C PHE A 33 -2.37 -5.37 -6.20
N ASN A 34 -1.15 -5.08 -6.63
CA ASN A 34 -0.02 -4.86 -5.75
C ASN A 34 0.36 -3.39 -5.74
N PHE A 35 0.16 -2.74 -4.60
CA PHE A 35 0.50 -1.34 -4.39
C PHE A 35 1.75 -1.24 -3.53
N THR A 36 2.78 -0.55 -4.03
CA THR A 36 3.98 -0.23 -3.26
C THR A 36 4.16 1.28 -3.20
N PHE A 37 4.34 1.82 -2.00
CA PHE A 37 4.60 3.23 -1.79
C PHE A 37 5.83 3.47 -0.93
N GLY A 38 6.60 4.49 -1.26
CA GLY A 38 7.59 5.10 -0.39
C GLY A 38 7.00 6.32 0.30
N THR A 39 7.10 6.41 1.62
CA THR A 39 6.51 7.52 2.36
C THR A 39 7.25 7.85 3.65
N PRO A 40 7.36 9.12 4.05
CA PRO A 40 7.83 9.50 5.38
C PRO A 40 6.75 9.25 6.47
N ASN A 41 5.50 8.95 6.10
CA ASN A 41 4.40 8.78 7.05
C ASN A 41 3.39 7.71 6.58
N ALA A 42 3.76 6.44 6.79
CA ALA A 42 2.95 5.27 6.42
C ALA A 42 1.53 5.32 7.01
N LYS A 43 1.36 5.81 8.25
CA LYS A 43 0.06 5.92 8.89
C LYS A 43 -0.89 6.81 8.11
N VAL A 44 -0.44 8.02 7.76
CA VAL A 44 -1.27 9.01 7.07
C VAL A 44 -1.55 8.55 5.64
N LEU A 45 -0.55 8.01 4.94
CA LEU A 45 -0.74 7.47 3.60
C LEU A 45 -1.73 6.30 3.60
N TRP A 46 -1.62 5.39 4.58
CA TRP A 46 -2.53 4.25 4.68
C TRP A 46 -3.99 4.68 4.88
N GLN A 47 -4.25 5.68 5.71
CA GLN A 47 -5.60 6.23 5.88
C GLN A 47 -6.17 6.80 4.55
N VAL A 48 -5.34 7.47 3.75
CA VAL A 48 -5.75 7.97 2.43
C VAL A 48 -6.07 6.82 1.49
N ILE A 49 -5.18 5.83 1.38
CA ILE A 49 -5.38 4.63 0.56
C ILE A 49 -6.66 3.91 0.97
N GLN A 50 -6.87 3.70 2.27
CA GLN A 50 -8.07 3.06 2.78
C GLN A 50 -9.34 3.81 2.36
N SER A 51 -9.35 5.13 2.52
CA SER A 51 -10.53 5.95 2.18
C SER A 51 -10.91 5.90 0.69
N ARG A 52 -9.91 5.83 -0.20
CA ARG A 52 -10.11 5.91 -1.65
C ARG A 52 -10.31 4.56 -2.32
N LEU A 53 -9.59 3.53 -1.86
CA LEU A 53 -9.57 2.22 -2.50
C LEU A 53 -10.33 1.16 -1.69
N TYR A 54 -10.07 1.07 -0.37
CA TYR A 54 -10.59 -0.06 0.43
C TYR A 54 -11.99 0.17 0.99
N HIS A 55 -12.34 1.41 1.31
CA HIS A 55 -13.65 1.78 1.83
C HIS A 55 -14.55 2.43 0.77
N SER A 56 -14.04 2.59 -0.45
CA SER A 56 -14.86 2.99 -1.59
C SER A 56 -15.76 1.82 -2.00
N GLY A 57 -17.07 2.03 -2.03
CA GLY A 57 -18.04 1.00 -2.42
C GLY A 57 -17.81 0.43 -3.83
N ASN A 58 -17.12 1.17 -4.70
CA ASN A 58 -16.82 0.74 -6.06
C ASN A 58 -15.68 -0.31 -6.11
N PHE A 59 -14.77 -0.28 -5.13
CA PHE A 59 -13.52 -1.05 -5.19
C PHE A 59 -13.32 -1.99 -3.99
N SER A 60 -14.06 -1.81 -2.89
CA SER A 60 -13.87 -2.54 -1.63
C SER A 60 -13.86 -4.06 -1.79
N THR A 61 -14.74 -4.61 -2.64
CA THR A 61 -14.79 -6.05 -2.93
C THR A 61 -13.51 -6.50 -3.66
N HIS A 62 -13.03 -5.71 -4.63
CA HIS A 62 -11.83 -6.07 -5.37
C HIS A 62 -10.60 -6.01 -4.47
N MET A 63 -10.47 -4.96 -3.66
CA MET A 63 -9.37 -4.84 -2.72
C MET A 63 -9.35 -6.03 -1.75
N ARG A 64 -10.47 -6.31 -1.08
CA ARG A 64 -10.57 -7.40 -0.10
C ARG A 64 -10.12 -8.77 -0.62
N HIS A 65 -10.31 -9.06 -1.90
CA HIS A 65 -10.07 -10.39 -2.47
C HIS A 65 -8.79 -10.49 -3.30
N ALA A 66 -8.16 -9.38 -3.66
CA ALA A 66 -7.12 -9.36 -4.67
C ALA A 66 -5.99 -8.36 -4.40
N SER A 67 -6.03 -7.55 -3.34
CA SER A 67 -4.98 -6.56 -3.10
C SER A 67 -3.89 -7.00 -2.13
N MET A 68 -2.71 -6.44 -2.35
CA MET A 68 -1.65 -6.28 -1.36
C MET A 68 -1.20 -4.82 -1.35
N ALA A 69 -1.01 -4.24 -0.18
CA ALA A 69 -0.47 -2.89 -0.04
C ALA A 69 0.75 -2.88 0.88
N MET A 70 1.82 -2.27 0.40
CA MET A 70 3.10 -2.19 1.08
C MET A 70 3.63 -0.77 1.11
N CYS A 71 4.30 -0.41 2.21
CA CYS A 71 5.13 0.78 2.30
C CYS A 71 6.60 0.38 2.43
N SER A 72 7.46 0.83 1.53
CA SER A 72 8.91 0.63 1.63
C SER A 72 9.65 1.90 2.02
N SER A 73 10.79 1.75 2.69
CA SER A 73 11.72 2.85 2.93
C SER A 73 12.58 3.13 1.68
N GLU A 74 13.53 4.06 1.79
CA GLU A 74 14.50 4.33 0.70
C GLU A 74 15.43 3.14 0.43
N ASP A 75 15.55 2.21 1.39
CA ASP A 75 16.33 0.97 1.27
C ASP A 75 15.56 -0.15 0.52
N GLY A 76 14.36 0.15 0.00
CA GLY A 76 13.63 -0.74 -0.90
C GLY A 76 12.98 -1.94 -0.18
N TRP A 77 13.11 -3.13 -0.75
CA TRP A 77 12.43 -4.35 -0.25
C TRP A 77 13.03 -4.92 1.04
N ASP A 78 14.19 -4.42 1.47
CA ASP A 78 14.85 -4.86 2.71
C ASP A 78 14.20 -4.26 3.97
N ASP A 79 13.38 -3.22 3.80
CA ASP A 79 12.67 -2.52 4.87
C ASP A 79 11.29 -2.05 4.37
N TYR A 80 10.30 -2.94 4.50
CA TYR A 80 8.91 -2.66 4.16
C TYR A 80 7.95 -3.00 5.29
N LEU A 81 6.81 -2.32 5.27
CA LEU A 81 5.63 -2.57 6.08
C LEU A 81 4.53 -3.15 5.17
N LEU A 82 4.04 -4.34 5.50
CA LEU A 82 2.86 -4.93 4.87
C LEU A 82 1.59 -4.38 5.53
N LEU A 83 0.88 -3.50 4.82
CA LEU A 83 -0.29 -2.80 5.35
C LEU A 83 -1.60 -3.54 5.13
N ASP A 84 -1.67 -4.34 4.05
CA ASP A 84 -2.83 -5.13 3.69
C ASP A 84 -2.45 -6.32 2.82
N HIS A 85 -3.20 -7.41 2.97
CA HIS A 85 -3.05 -8.63 2.20
C HIS A 85 -4.41 -9.32 2.03
N PHE A 86 -4.73 -9.77 0.81
CA PHE A 86 -6.00 -10.45 0.50
C PHE A 86 -6.20 -11.77 1.28
N ASP A 87 -5.12 -12.49 1.56
CA ASP A 87 -5.13 -13.66 2.46
C ASP A 87 -5.11 -13.20 3.93
N PRO A 88 -6.20 -13.42 4.70
CA PRO A 88 -6.30 -12.97 6.09
C PRO A 88 -5.41 -13.77 7.06
N THR A 89 -4.77 -14.85 6.61
CA THR A 89 -3.82 -15.62 7.41
C THR A 89 -2.43 -14.98 7.45
N VAL A 90 -2.15 -14.05 6.54
CA VAL A 90 -0.90 -13.29 6.51
C VAL A 90 -0.94 -12.21 7.58
N ALA A 91 0.08 -12.19 8.44
CA ALA A 91 0.22 -11.17 9.47
C ALA A 91 0.57 -9.82 8.82
N LEU A 92 -0.11 -8.77 9.25
CA LEU A 92 0.13 -7.40 8.79
C LEU A 92 1.06 -6.67 9.77
N ASP A 93 1.83 -5.73 9.24
CA ASP A 93 2.59 -4.79 10.04
C ASP A 93 1.69 -3.68 10.56
N ASP A 94 2.07 -3.16 11.72
CA ASP A 94 1.38 -2.00 12.27
C ASP A 94 1.91 -0.74 11.60
N ALA A 95 1.03 0.00 10.92
CA ALA A 95 1.32 1.28 10.26
C ALA A 95 1.71 2.41 11.24
N ARG A 96 2.12 2.11 12.47
CA ARG A 96 2.78 3.06 13.37
C ARG A 96 4.03 3.61 12.67
N PRO A 97 4.35 4.90 12.86
CA PRO A 97 5.62 5.43 12.36
C PRO A 97 6.74 4.53 12.89
N ALA A 98 7.61 4.07 11.98
CA ALA A 98 8.76 3.26 12.32
C ALA A 98 9.43 3.90 13.55
N LYS A 99 9.58 3.14 14.63
CA LYS A 99 10.42 3.61 15.74
C LYS A 99 11.77 3.94 15.11
N LEU A 100 12.25 5.17 15.36
CA LEU A 100 13.63 5.60 15.09
C LEU A 100 14.57 4.40 15.27
N PRO A 101 15.51 4.19 14.35
CA PRO A 101 16.36 3.00 14.35
C PRO A 101 16.89 2.80 15.77
N ARG A 102 16.72 1.59 16.31
CA ARG A 102 17.45 1.22 17.52
C ARG A 102 18.91 1.32 17.11
N ASP A 103 19.62 2.28 17.69
CA ASP A 103 21.07 2.34 17.63
C ASP A 103 21.59 0.92 17.85
N ARG A 104 22.15 0.32 16.79
CA ARG A 104 22.96 -0.88 16.93
C ARG A 104 24.26 -0.40 17.56
N SER A 105 24.27 -0.37 18.90
CA SER A 105 25.47 -0.28 19.72
C SER A 105 26.31 -1.56 19.58
#